data_AF-A0A831LWV2-F1
#
_entry.id   AF-A0A831LWV2-F1
#
_cell.length_a   1.000
_cell.length_b   1.000
_cell.length_c   1.000
_cell.angle_alpha   90.00
_cell.angle_beta   90.00
_cell.angle_gamma   90.00
#
_symmetry.space_group_name_H-M   'P 1'
#
loop_
_entity.id
_entity.type
_entity.pdbx_description
1 polymer ?
#
loop_
_entity_poly.entity_id
_entity_poly.type
_entity_poly.pdbx_seq_one_letter_code
_entity_poly.pdbx_strand_id
1 'polypeptide(L)'
;MKQKKLLPYAIGLLILIVVLLVVAKKAGWIGLEYAVSVVTEKVESKTITEFITANGKIQPKTEVKISPDVSGEIIELYVVEGEQVKSGAPLCVIKPDMYISALNRAEAT
;
A
#
# COMPACT_ATOMS: atom_id res chain seq x y z
N MET A 1 -78.36 2.71 -62.53
CA MET A 1 -78.54 3.21 -61.14
C MET A 1 -78.81 2.04 -60.19
N LYS A 2 -77.85 1.67 -59.33
CA LYS A 2 -78.06 1.23 -57.94
C LYS A 2 -76.71 0.77 -57.35
N GLN A 3 -75.92 1.73 -56.86
CA GLN A 3 -75.77 2.00 -55.41
C GLN A 3 -74.75 1.02 -54.82
N LYS A 4 -73.44 1.29 -54.96
CA LYS A 4 -72.58 1.93 -53.93
C LYS A 4 -72.69 1.34 -52.52
N LYS A 5 -73.19 0.11 -52.34
CA LYS A 5 -73.26 -0.58 -51.04
C LYS A 5 -71.95 -1.23 -50.61
N LEU A 6 -70.99 -1.46 -51.52
CA LEU A 6 -69.64 -1.95 -51.20
C LEU A 6 -68.70 -0.84 -50.69
N LEU A 7 -68.94 0.40 -51.10
CA LEU A 7 -68.13 1.56 -50.72
C LEU A 7 -68.10 1.82 -49.19
N PRO A 8 -69.23 1.77 -48.44
CA PRO A 8 -69.18 1.98 -46.99
C PRO A 8 -68.46 0.85 -46.24
N TYR A 9 -68.57 -0.41 -46.68
CA TYR A 9 -67.82 -1.52 -46.07
C TYR A 9 -66.31 -1.42 -46.34
N ALA A 10 -65.92 -1.01 -47.55
CA ALA A 10 -64.51 -0.77 -47.88
C ALA A 10 -63.92 0.40 -47.06
N ILE A 11 -64.69 1.47 -46.86
CA ILE A 11 -64.30 2.61 -46.02
C ILE A 11 -64.19 2.18 -44.54
N GLY A 12 -65.15 1.39 -44.04
CA GLY A 12 -65.10 0.85 -42.68
C GLY A 12 -63.90 -0.06 -42.43
N LEU A 13 -63.56 -0.93 -43.38
CA LEU A 13 -62.38 -1.80 -43.29
C LEU A 13 -61.08 -0.99 -43.33
N LEU A 14 -61.01 0.04 -44.19
CA LEU A 14 -59.86 0.93 -44.28
C LEU A 14 -59.66 1.70 -42.96
N ILE A 15 -60.73 2.22 -42.36
CA ILE A 15 -60.68 2.89 -41.07
C ILE A 15 -60.21 1.92 -39.97
N LEU A 16 -60.71 0.68 -39.96
CA LEU A 16 -60.30 -0.33 -38.99
C LEU A 16 -58.80 -0.64 -39.11
N ILE A 17 -58.28 -0.77 -40.33
CA ILE A 17 -56.85 -0.99 -40.60
C ILE A 17 -56.02 0.21 -40.15
N VAL A 18 -56.47 1.43 -40.41
CA VAL A 18 -55.76 2.66 -39.99
C VAL A 18 -55.74 2.74 -38.46
N VAL A 19 -56.84 2.43 -37.77
CA VAL A 19 -56.89 2.41 -36.31
C VAL A 19 -55.95 1.35 -35.74
N LEU A 20 -55.95 0.14 -36.30
CA LEU A 20 -55.02 -0.92 -35.90
C LEU A 20 -53.55 -0.52 -36.10
N LEU A 21 -53.22 0.14 -37.20
CA LEU A 21 -51.86 0.63 -37.46
C LEU A 21 -51.45 1.74 -36.50
N VAL A 22 -52.36 2.66 -36.14
CA VAL A 22 -52.08 3.73 -35.17
C VAL A 22 -51.89 3.15 -33.76
N VAL A 23 -52.72 2.17 -33.36
CA VAL A 23 -52.58 1.47 -32.07
C VAL A 23 -51.29 0.66 -32.04
N ALA A 24 -50.95 -0.08 -33.09
CA ALA A 24 -49.71 -0.85 -33.17
C ALA A 24 -48.46 0.03 -33.13
N LYS A 25 -48.51 1.22 -33.77
CA LYS A 25 -47.44 2.21 -33.70
C LYS A 25 -47.32 2.83 -32.31
N LYS A 26 -48.43 3.17 -31.65
CA LYS A 26 -48.42 3.69 -30.26
C LYS A 26 -48.03 2.65 -29.22
N ALA A 27 -48.36 1.38 -29.44
CA ALA A 27 -47.96 0.27 -28.59
C ALA A 27 -46.47 -0.11 -28.75
N GLY A 28 -45.72 0.61 -29.60
CA GLY A 28 -44.29 0.40 -29.78
C GLY A 28 -43.92 -0.87 -30.52
N TRP A 29 -44.88 -1.55 -31.16
CA TRP A 29 -44.62 -2.77 -31.95
C TRP A 29 -43.97 -2.47 -33.29
N ILE A 30 -44.14 -1.25 -33.82
CA ILE A 30 -43.58 -0.82 -35.11
C ILE A 30 -42.72 0.41 -34.90
N GLY A 31 -41.41 0.20 -34.97
CA GLY A 31 -40.39 1.22 -34.74
C GLY A 31 -39.61 0.93 -33.47
N LEU A 32 -38.70 -0.06 -33.54
CA LEU A 32 -37.64 -0.16 -32.54
C LEU A 32 -36.77 1.08 -32.73
N GLU A 33 -36.83 2.00 -31.76
CA GLU A 33 -35.85 3.08 -31.66
C GLU A 33 -34.47 2.43 -31.70
N TYR A 34 -33.61 2.89 -32.62
CA TYR A 34 -32.24 2.42 -32.78
C TYR A 34 -31.46 2.77 -31.51
N ALA A 35 -31.54 1.91 -30.50
CA ALA A 35 -30.80 2.05 -29.27
C ALA A 35 -29.36 1.63 -29.53
N VAL A 36 -28.43 2.58 -29.38
CA VAL A 36 -26.99 2.29 -29.45
C VAL A 36 -26.63 1.44 -28.25
N SER A 37 -26.21 0.20 -28.50
CA SER A 37 -25.73 -0.69 -27.43
C SER A 37 -24.41 -0.14 -26.89
N VAL A 38 -24.43 0.28 -25.62
CA VAL A 38 -23.23 0.72 -24.90
C VAL A 38 -22.91 -0.25 -23.78
N VAL A 39 -21.63 -0.50 -23.56
CA VAL A 39 -21.14 -1.28 -22.42
C VAL A 39 -20.93 -0.31 -21.27
N THR A 40 -21.63 -0.54 -20.16
CA THR A 40 -21.46 0.21 -18.93
C THR A 40 -21.09 -0.73 -17.81
N GLU A 41 -20.32 -0.21 -16.85
CA GLU A 41 -19.95 -0.92 -15.64
C GLU A 41 -20.40 -0.09 -14.44
N LYS A 42 -20.83 -0.76 -13.37
CA LYS A 42 -21.31 -0.11 -12.16
C LYS A 42 -20.10 0.35 -11.33
N VAL A 43 -20.06 1.62 -10.96
CA VAL A 43 -19.00 2.15 -10.11
C VAL A 43 -19.13 1.57 -8.71
N GLU A 44 -18.04 0.98 -8.22
CA GLU A 44 -17.92 0.46 -6.85
C GLU A 44 -16.79 1.17 -6.11
N SER A 45 -17.01 1.48 -4.84
CA SER A 45 -15.97 2.04 -3.98
C SER A 45 -15.03 0.93 -3.53
N LYS A 46 -13.79 0.97 -3.99
CA LYS A 46 -12.73 0.06 -3.56
C LYS A 46 -11.60 0.82 -2.89
N THR A 47 -11.11 0.29 -1.79
CA THR A 47 -9.92 0.83 -1.14
C THR A 47 -8.69 0.44 -1.96
N ILE A 48 -7.92 1.44 -2.38
CA ILE A 48 -6.61 1.27 -2.99
C ILE A 48 -5.58 1.53 -1.90
N THR A 49 -4.81 0.51 -1.54
CA THR A 49 -3.69 0.65 -0.61
C THR A 49 -2.39 0.67 -1.41
N GLU A 50 -1.62 1.74 -1.26
CA GLU A 50 -0.29 1.86 -1.86
C GLU A 50 0.77 1.33 -0.90
N PHE A 51 1.55 0.34 -1.35
CA PHE A 51 2.68 -0.17 -0.59
C PHE A 51 3.94 0.56 -1.03
N ILE A 52 4.53 1.32 -0.13
CA ILE A 52 5.85 1.91 -0.32
C ILE A 52 6.92 0.96 0.20
N THR A 53 7.97 0.71 -0.60
CA THR A 53 9.10 -0.11 -0.15
C THR A 53 10.14 0.78 0.52
N ALA A 54 10.21 0.72 1.85
CA ALA A 54 11.25 1.39 2.62
C ALA A 54 12.51 0.51 2.69
N ASN A 55 13.49 0.76 1.84
CA ASN A 55 14.80 0.13 1.93
C ASN A 55 15.67 0.88 2.94
N GLY A 56 16.29 0.17 3.86
CA GLY A 56 17.18 0.74 4.88
C GLY A 56 18.30 -0.23 5.25
N LYS A 57 19.40 0.31 5.79
CA LYS A 57 20.47 -0.50 6.38
C LYS A 57 20.24 -0.60 7.88
N ILE A 58 20.34 -1.82 8.42
CA ILE A 58 20.33 -2.02 9.87
C ILE A 58 21.64 -1.48 10.42
N GLN A 59 21.54 -0.57 11.39
CA GLN A 59 22.69 0.03 12.07
C GLN A 59 22.53 -0.12 13.58
N PRO A 60 23.62 -0.33 14.34
CA PRO A 60 23.56 -0.34 15.79
C PRO A 60 23.09 1.01 16.30
N LYS A 61 22.18 1.02 17.28
CA LYS A 61 21.72 2.25 17.94
C LYS A 61 22.87 2.95 18.68
N THR A 62 23.80 2.18 19.20
CA THR A 62 24.96 2.67 19.96
C THR A 62 26.13 1.76 19.66
N GLU A 63 27.19 2.33 19.09
CA GLU A 63 28.45 1.66 18.83
C GLU A 63 29.53 2.42 19.60
N VAL A 64 30.25 1.70 20.46
CA VAL A 64 31.31 2.28 21.29
C VAL A 64 32.61 1.60 20.91
N LYS A 65 33.58 2.40 20.43
CA LYS A 65 34.94 1.93 20.20
C LYS A 65 35.71 2.06 21.51
N ILE A 66 36.22 0.95 22.00
CA ILE A 66 36.97 0.89 23.24
C ILE A 66 38.45 0.98 22.89
N SER A 67 39.11 2.00 23.40
CA SER A 67 40.55 2.19 23.28
C SER A 67 41.16 2.33 24.67
N PRO A 68 42.39 1.86 24.89
CA PRO A 68 43.06 2.04 26.16
C PRO A 68 43.40 3.52 26.37
N ASP A 69 43.16 4.03 27.58
CA ASP A 69 43.56 5.39 27.97
C ASP A 69 45.07 5.51 28.21
N VAL A 70 45.72 4.37 28.48
CA VAL A 70 47.12 4.29 28.85
C VAL A 70 47.84 3.27 27.98
N SER A 71 49.05 3.60 27.55
CA SER A 71 49.90 2.65 26.82
C SER A 71 50.47 1.64 27.80
N GLY A 72 50.25 0.36 27.53
CA GLY A 72 50.75 -0.74 28.35
C GLY A 72 50.38 -2.10 27.76
N GLU A 73 50.83 -3.16 28.42
CA GLU A 73 50.54 -4.55 28.05
C GLU A 73 49.29 -5.03 28.78
N ILE A 74 48.44 -5.81 28.09
CA ILE A 74 47.26 -6.45 28.70
C ILE A 74 47.73 -7.65 29.51
N ILE A 75 47.47 -7.64 30.82
CA ILE A 75 47.85 -8.74 31.73
C ILE A 75 46.71 -9.72 31.97
N GLU A 76 45.46 -9.24 31.92
CA GLU A 76 44.26 -10.05 32.15
C GLU A 76 43.15 -9.63 31.19
N LEU A 77 42.42 -10.62 30.66
CA LEU A 77 41.24 -10.43 29.81
C LEU A 77 40.06 -11.15 30.46
N TYR A 78 39.01 -10.41 30.78
CA TYR A 78 37.85 -10.92 31.54
C TYR A 78 36.65 -11.30 30.67
N VAL A 79 36.74 -11.07 29.36
CA VAL A 79 35.60 -11.22 28.44
C VAL A 79 36.01 -12.03 27.21
N VAL A 80 35.08 -12.83 26.69
CA VAL A 80 35.26 -13.54 25.42
C VAL A 80 34.46 -12.88 24.30
N GLU A 81 34.86 -13.13 23.06
CA GLU A 81 34.16 -12.60 21.90
C GLU A 81 32.69 -13.06 21.87
N GLY A 82 31.78 -12.10 21.67
CA GLY A 82 30.33 -12.35 21.66
C GLY A 82 29.67 -12.38 23.04
N GLU A 83 30.43 -12.21 24.12
CA GLU A 83 29.87 -12.12 25.48
C GLU A 83 29.14 -10.80 25.70
N GLN A 84 28.01 -10.85 26.42
CA GLN A 84 27.28 -9.65 26.81
C GLN A 84 27.89 -9.03 28.06
N VAL A 85 28.34 -7.78 27.94
CA VAL A 85 28.96 -7.03 29.03
C VAL A 85 28.03 -5.94 29.55
N LYS A 86 28.13 -5.63 30.85
CA LYS A 86 27.38 -4.53 31.48
C LYS A 86 28.23 -3.27 31.55
N SER A 87 27.59 -2.11 31.58
CA SER A 87 28.29 -0.84 31.81
C SER A 87 29.06 -0.89 33.14
N GLY A 88 30.33 -0.51 33.09
CA GLY A 88 31.23 -0.52 34.26
C GLY A 88 31.89 -1.87 34.56
N ALA A 89 31.60 -2.93 33.82
CA ALA A 89 32.33 -4.19 33.97
C ALA A 89 33.77 -4.04 33.43
N PRO A 90 34.80 -4.50 34.17
CA PRO A 90 36.16 -4.50 33.69
C PRO A 90 36.29 -5.50 32.53
N LEU A 91 36.83 -5.04 31.39
CA LEU A 91 37.00 -5.89 30.21
C LEU A 91 38.40 -6.50 30.15
N CYS A 92 39.42 -5.71 30.46
CA CYS A 92 40.80 -6.13 30.54
C CYS A 92 41.55 -5.28 31.58
N VAL A 93 42.69 -5.78 32.04
CA VAL A 93 43.60 -5.03 32.92
C VAL A 93 44.91 -4.76 32.17
N ILE A 94 45.32 -3.50 32.17
CA ILE A 94 46.58 -3.05 31.59
C ILE A 94 47.60 -2.90 32.71
N LYS A 95 48.83 -3.34 32.49
CA LYS A 95 49.92 -3.29 33.47
C LYS A 95 50.16 -1.86 33.98
N PRO A 96 49.95 -1.57 35.27
CA PRO A 96 49.95 -0.20 35.80
C PRO A 96 51.32 0.28 36.34
N ASP A 97 52.41 -0.47 36.18
CA ASP A 97 53.72 -0.23 36.82
C ASP A 97 54.21 1.22 36.69
N MET A 98 54.05 1.81 35.50
CA MET A 98 54.48 3.19 35.24
C MET A 98 53.62 4.20 36.02
N TYR A 99 52.32 3.96 36.14
CA TYR A 99 51.39 4.80 36.87
C TYR A 99 51.57 4.68 38.38
N ILE A 100 51.74 3.46 38.90
CA ILE A 100 52.01 3.23 40.32
C ILE A 100 53.33 3.91 40.72
N SER A 101 54.37 3.78 39.89
CA SER A 101 55.66 4.43 40.14
C SER A 101 55.56 5.95 40.12
N ALA A 102 54.73 6.52 39.24
CA ALA A 102 54.50 7.96 39.17
C ALA A 102 53.71 8.48 40.38
N LEU A 103 52.66 7.76 40.80
CA LEU A 103 51.88 8.08 41.98
C LEU A 103 52.73 8.07 43.25
N ASN A 104 53.52 7.02 43.45
CA ASN A 104 54.40 6.91 44.61
C ASN A 104 55.42 8.06 44.69
N ARG A 105 55.92 8.57 43.55
CA ARG A 105 56.80 9.75 43.54
C ARG A 105 56.06 11.03 43.91
N ALA A 106 54.82 11.18 43.47
CA ALA A 106 54.00 12.35 43.77
C ALA A 106 53.57 12.37 45.24
N GLU A 107 53.25 11.22 45.84
CA GLU A 107 52.90 11.12 47.25
C GLU A 107 54.09 11.29 48.21
N ALA A 108 55.31 11.00 47.73
CA ALA A 108 56.54 11.17 48.51
C ALA A 108 57.09 12.61 48.50
N THR A 109 56.49 13.52 47.75
CA THR A 109 56.86 14.95 47.68
C THR A 109 55.89 15.78 48.50
#